data_AF-A0A944BZN6-F1
#
_entry.id   AF-A0A944BZN6-F1
#
_cell.length_a   1.000
_cell.length_b   1.000
_cell.length_c   1.000
_cell.angle_alpha   90.00
_cell.angle_beta   90.00
_cell.angle_gamma   90.00
#
_symmetry.space_group_name_H-M   'P 1'
#
loop_
_entity.id
_entity.type
_entity.pdbx_description
1 polymer ?
#
loop_
_entity_poly.entity_id
_entity_poly.type
_entity_poly.pdbx_seq_one_letter_code
_entity_poly.pdbx_strand_id
1 'polypeptide(L)' 'IEGVCEEKGHPLHNAEFCNVFQECFKGSFGAYSSLTNERLFSVKPVYIERWVYKYAAAYIETFDINRCQYSFDRYIGV' A
#
# COMPACT_ATOMS: atom_id res chain seq x y z
N ILE A 1 1.57 4.79 -4.54
CA ILE A 1 1.77 3.37 -4.88
C ILE A 1 0.63 2.97 -5.79
N GLU A 2 0.96 2.45 -6.96
CA GLU A 2 0.00 1.91 -7.92
C GLU A 2 0.18 0.39 -7.99
N GLY A 3 -0.89 -0.34 -8.28
CA GLY A 3 -0.88 -1.79 -8.22
C GLY A 3 -2.11 -2.46 -8.80
N VAL A 4 -2.02 -3.78 -8.96
CA VAL A 4 -3.16 -4.63 -9.28
C VAL A 4 -3.92 -4.94 -8.00
N CYS A 5 -5.21 -4.61 -7.97
CA CYS A 5 -6.10 -4.87 -6.85
C CYS A 5 -6.85 -6.19 -7.06
N GLU A 6 -6.95 -6.99 -5.99
CA GLU A 6 -7.68 -8.26 -5.98
C GLU A 6 -8.51 -8.37 -4.71
N GLU A 7 -9.81 -8.71 -4.84
CA GLU A 7 -10.68 -8.99 -3.70
C GLU A 7 -10.33 -10.37 -3.11
N LYS A 8 -10.12 -10.42 -1.79
CA LYS A 8 -9.83 -11.64 -1.02
C LYS A 8 -11.04 -12.13 -0.20
N GLY A 9 -12.20 -11.51 -0.37
CA GLY A 9 -13.44 -11.83 0.33
C GLY A 9 -13.51 -11.23 1.74
N HIS A 10 -14.13 -11.94 2.67
CA HIS A 10 -14.26 -11.46 4.06
C HIS A 10 -12.95 -11.64 4.85
N PRO A 11 -12.51 -10.67 5.65
CA PRO A 11 -11.22 -10.74 6.38
C PRO A 11 -11.05 -11.99 7.25
N LEU A 12 -12.09 -12.40 7.97
CA LEU A 12 -12.05 -13.61 8.83
C LEU A 12 -11.79 -14.92 8.07
N HIS A 13 -11.86 -14.94 6.74
CA HIS A 13 -11.47 -16.10 5.94
C HIS A 13 -9.97 -16.10 5.59
N ASN A 14 -9.22 -15.08 6.02
CA ASN A 14 -7.79 -14.94 5.79
C ASN A 14 -7.03 -14.88 7.13
N ALA A 15 -6.57 -16.05 7.60
CA ALA A 15 -5.89 -16.18 8.89
C ALA A 15 -4.57 -15.39 8.97
N GLU A 16 -3.82 -15.33 7.87
CA GLU A 16 -2.56 -14.56 7.82
C GLU A 16 -2.81 -13.08 8.07
N PHE A 17 -3.78 -12.48 7.35
CA PHE A 17 -4.21 -11.10 7.57
C PHE A 17 -4.70 -10.89 9.00
N CYS A 18 -5.58 -11.77 9.51
CA CYS A 18 -6.13 -11.61 10.85
C CYS A 18 -5.05 -11.60 11.93
N ASN A 19 -4.07 -12.52 11.86
CA ASN A 19 -3.01 -12.60 12.84
C ASN A 19 -2.19 -11.31 12.89
N VAL A 20 -1.72 -10.83 11.74
CA VAL A 20 -0.90 -9.61 11.65
C VAL A 20 -1.72 -8.37 12.01
N PHE A 21 -2.94 -8.26 11.49
CA PHE A 21 -3.79 -7.08 11.73
C PHE A 21 -4.22 -7.00 13.19
N GLN A 22 -4.53 -8.11 13.84
CA GLN A 22 -4.86 -8.14 15.26
C GLN A 22 -3.66 -7.78 16.14
N GLU A 23 -2.45 -8.24 15.79
CA GLU A 23 -1.23 -7.93 16.52
C GLU A 23 -0.91 -6.44 16.45
N CYS A 24 -0.96 -5.83 15.26
CA CYS A 24 -0.62 -4.42 15.08
C CYS A 24 -1.76 -3.45 15.43
N PHE A 25 -3.02 -3.88 15.24
CA PHE A 25 -4.21 -3.00 15.27
C PHE A 25 -5.40 -3.64 16.00
N LYS A 26 -5.15 -4.23 17.18
CA LYS A 26 -6.17 -4.93 18.00
C LYS A 26 -7.52 -4.21 18.12
N GLY A 27 -7.51 -2.89 18.34
CA GLY A 27 -8.73 -2.09 18.46
C GLY A 27 -9.57 -2.07 17.18
N SER A 28 -8.94 -1.79 16.04
CA SER A 28 -9.60 -1.82 14.73
C SER A 28 -10.05 -3.23 14.37
N PHE A 29 -9.24 -4.25 14.68
CA PHE A 29 -9.63 -5.63 14.45
C PHE A 29 -10.93 -5.98 15.19
N GLY A 30 -11.02 -5.63 16.49
CA GLY A 30 -12.21 -5.91 17.29
C GLY A 30 -13.46 -5.13 16.85
N ALA A 31 -13.29 -3.92 16.31
CA ALA A 31 -14.39 -3.06 15.89
C ALA A 31 -14.92 -3.39 14.48
N TYR A 32 -14.04 -3.82 13.57
CA TYR A 32 -14.36 -3.84 12.14
C TYR A 32 -14.25 -5.22 11.50
N SER A 33 -13.27 -6.07 11.87
CA SER A 33 -12.94 -7.32 11.15
C SER A 33 -14.08 -8.35 11.05
N SER A 34 -15.16 -8.18 11.82
CA SER A 34 -16.32 -9.08 11.89
C SER A 34 -17.59 -8.52 11.26
N LEU A 35 -17.51 -7.34 10.63
CA LEU A 35 -18.65 -6.72 9.97
C LEU A 35 -19.06 -7.52 8.74
N THR A 36 -20.34 -7.89 8.64
CA THR A 36 -20.88 -8.79 7.60
C THR A 36 -20.51 -8.41 6.16
N ASN A 37 -20.40 -7.11 5.88
CA ASN A 37 -20.13 -6.58 4.54
C ASN A 37 -18.69 -6.09 4.34
N GLU A 38 -17.79 -6.34 5.29
CA GLU A 38 -16.39 -5.99 5.12
C GLU A 38 -15.74 -6.86 4.04
N ARG A 39 -14.83 -6.23 3.28
CA ARG A 39 -14.08 -6.85 2.19
C ARG A 39 -12.60 -6.56 2.34
N LEU A 40 -11.80 -7.62 2.26
CA LEU A 40 -10.36 -7.56 2.20
C LEU A 40 -9.93 -7.43 0.74
N PHE A 41 -9.06 -6.46 0.46
CA PHE A 41 -8.41 -6.31 -0.84
C PHE A 41 -6.90 -6.40 -0.67
N SER A 42 -6.24 -7.15 -1.54
CA SER A 42 -4.78 -7.13 -1.67
C SER A 42 -4.38 -6.27 -2.86
N VAL A 43 -3.40 -5.41 -2.68
CA VAL A 43 -2.80 -4.62 -3.77
C VAL A 43 -1.39 -5.15 -4.02
N LYS A 44 -1.14 -5.68 -5.21
CA LYS A 44 0.21 -6.02 -5.67
C LYS A 44 0.82 -4.79 -6.35
N PRO A 45 1.82 -4.13 -5.74
CA PRO A 45 2.40 -2.91 -6.32
C PRO A 45 3.05 -3.20 -7.68
N VAL A 46 2.88 -2.27 -8.63
CA VAL A 46 3.56 -2.27 -9.93
C VAL A 46 4.44 -1.04 -10.12
N TYR A 47 4.09 0.05 -9.43
CA TYR A 47 4.83 1.30 -9.48
C TYR A 47 4.73 2.03 -8.13
N ILE A 48 5.84 2.62 -7.68
CA ILE A 48 5.90 3.42 -6.48
C ILE A 48 6.41 4.79 -6.88
N GLU A 49 5.69 5.83 -6.50
CA GLU A 49 6.15 7.22 -6.59
C GLU A 49 5.97 7.88 -5.23
N ARG A 50 6.96 8.67 -4.82
CA ARG A 50 6.81 9.63 -3.73
C ARG A 50 7.53 10.94 -4.03
N TRP A 51 6.97 12.01 -3.51
CA TRP A 51 7.62 13.32 -3.51
C TRP A 51 8.59 13.42 -2.34
N VAL A 52 9.83 13.84 -2.63
CA VAL A 52 10.87 14.05 -1.63
C VAL A 52 11.29 15.52 -1.69
N TYR A 53 11.06 16.24 -0.59
CA TYR A 53 11.49 17.62 -0.45
C TYR A 53 12.80 17.66 0.33
N LYS A 54 13.90 17.98 -0.37
CA LYS A 54 15.25 18.02 0.20
C LYS A 54 16.02 19.18 -0.41
N TYR A 55 16.88 19.84 0.37
CA TYR A 55 17.73 20.94 -0.11
C TYR A 55 16.95 22.10 -0.77
N ALA A 56 15.78 22.44 -0.23
CA ALA A 56 14.87 23.44 -0.80
C ALA A 56 14.42 23.15 -2.25
N ALA A 57 14.54 21.91 -2.71
CA ALA A 57 14.07 21.45 -4.01
C ALA A 57 13.13 20.24 -3.86
N ALA A 58 12.23 20.09 -4.83
CA ALA A 58 11.38 18.92 -4.97
C ALA A 58 12.06 17.86 -5.85
N TYR A 59 11.94 16.61 -5.43
CA TYR A 59 12.39 15.43 -6.16
C TYR A 59 11.23 14.46 -6.30
N ILE A 60 11.18 13.76 -7.42
CA ILE A 60 10.28 12.63 -7.64
C ILE A 60 11.13 11.37 -7.54
N GLU A 61 10.83 10.55 -6.54
CA GLU A 61 11.45 9.24 -6.37
C GLU A 61 10.51 8.17 -6.87
N THR A 62 10.97 7.36 -7.82
CA THR A 62 10.15 6.35 -8.47
C THR A 62 10.79 4.96 -8.43
N PHE A 63 9.96 3.93 -8.40
CA PHE A 63 10.36 2.55 -8.59
C PHE A 63 9.33 1.80 -9.43
N ASP A 64 9.70 1.44 -10.66
CA ASP A 64 8.95 0.51 -11.51
C ASP A 64 9.33 -0.92 -11.13
N ILE A 65 8.39 -1.63 -10.51
CA ILE A 65 8.60 -2.97 -9.97
C ILE A 65 8.69 -4.01 -11.09
N ASN A 66 7.95 -3.81 -12.19
CA ASN A 66 7.95 -4.76 -13.30
C ASN A 66 9.25 -4.69 -14.09
N ARG A 67 9.83 -3.48 -14.22
CA ARG A 67 11.11 -3.25 -14.90
C ARG A 67 12.32 -3.31 -13.98
N CYS A 68 12.11 -3.39 -12.67
CA CYS A 68 13.15 -3.25 -11.65
C CYS A 68 13.98 -1.96 -11.85
N GLN A 69 13.31 -0.85 -12.16
CA GLN A 69 13.96 0.43 -12.45
C GLN A 69 13.68 1.44 -11.34
N TYR A 70 14.75 2.03 -10.82
CA TYR A 70 14.70 3.10 -9.82
C TYR A 70 15.08 4.44 -10.46
N SER A 71 14.39 5.50 -10.07
CA SER A 71 14.75 6.87 -10.44
C SER A 71 14.63 7.82 -9.25
N PHE A 72 15.46 8.85 -9.23
CA PHE A 72 15.44 9.90 -8.22
C PHE A 72 15.80 11.22 -8.88
N ASP A 73 14.78 11.89 -9.40
CA ASP A 73 14.96 13.00 -10.32
C ASP A 73 14.49 14.30 -9.67
N ARG A 74 15.30 15.35 -9.82
CA ARG A 74 14.87 16.69 -9.40
C ARG A 74 13.70 17.11 -10.27
N TYR A 75 12.61 17.53 -9.65
CA TYR A 75 11.49 18.11 -10.36
C TYR A 75 11.89 19.47 -10.93
N ILE A 76 11.84 19.58 -12.26
CA ILE A 76 11.98 20.82 -13.00
C ILE A 76 10.57 21.09 -13.53
N GLY A 77 9.90 22.13 -13.00
CA GLY A 77 8.53 22.45 -13.39
C GLY A 77 8.37 22.51 -14.92
N VAL A 78 7.19 22.12 -15.40
CA VAL A 78 6.84 22.10 -16.83
C VAL A 78 6.60 23.52 -17.35
#